data_AF-A0A1Q3GNX1-F1
#
_entry.id   AF-A0A1Q3GNX1-F1
#
_cell.length_a   1.000
_cell.length_b   1.000
_cell.length_c   1.000
_cell.angle_alpha   90.00
_cell.angle_beta   90.00
_cell.angle_gamma   90.00
#
_symmetry.space_group_name_H-M   'P 1'
#
loop_
_entity.id
_entity.type
_entity.pdbx_description
1 polymer ?
#
loop_
_entity_poly.entity_id
_entity_poly.type
_entity_poly.pdbx_seq_one_letter_code
_entity_poly.pdbx_strand_id
1 'polypeptide(L)'
;MREKLKKETDASPLRERTIQKPKTPIQENHSLPNSHKAKHLPFERSGTPEPHKAGQEPLKRSTSPEPYPAKHAPVKRYGAPAEMKKYQKPLTIRGIKEEIHAALEKYVATDMKLSPSDNATIEQQGYVLQEHASIIRETCQKRNIAVSFRNSGQYTLQRMREGNPCKGHDILDKTIKESPFKKLLGPEKGQEQFEKYQQLSGLVANGLGKTSAPTELWGFDSKTGQNKKIPINTAGGGAALEDPSLLKEIYTGDYDLHDFLKDGQRSLDTSEIEIFNQRLLNADPQRKKNVEKTSSRGRTLESPYSPVRHGAQTSFVSFLLGEEGSKEIKMPEEETILPFENAVLNIDDTGIVFFNEKGQAYILDSFEKIYHYYSKKKLTDGKSLLDQVPFYFFFRALRKTKFNEEQVFDQQTGQFINKLDAYSMYINGILKNSLLKT
;
A
#
# COMPACT_ATOMS: atom_id res chain seq x y z
N MET A 1 -49.91 38.21 -44.32
CA MET A 1 -48.57 38.60 -44.80
C MET A 1 -47.57 37.93 -43.85
N ARG A 2 -46.93 36.76 -44.04
CA ARG A 2 -46.35 35.99 -45.16
C ARG A 2 -45.22 36.67 -45.93
N GLU A 3 -44.01 36.65 -45.33
CA GLU A 3 -42.69 36.56 -45.98
C GLU A 3 -41.96 35.38 -45.29
N LYS A 4 -41.50 34.27 -45.90
CA LYS A 4 -40.68 33.94 -47.09
C LYS A 4 -39.20 34.36 -47.00
N LEU A 5 -38.36 33.42 -46.56
CA LEU A 5 -37.00 33.16 -47.06
C LEU A 5 -36.68 31.68 -46.77
N LYS A 6 -36.88 30.77 -47.74
CA LYS A 6 -35.96 30.27 -48.78
C LYS A 6 -34.69 29.59 -48.24
N LYS A 7 -34.64 28.29 -48.55
CA LYS A 7 -33.53 27.33 -48.45
C LYS A 7 -32.35 27.74 -49.34
N GLU A 8 -31.14 27.44 -48.90
CA GLU A 8 -30.06 27.02 -49.78
C GLU A 8 -29.22 25.95 -49.07
N THR A 9 -29.10 24.83 -49.76
CA THR A 9 -28.36 23.62 -49.41
C THR A 9 -27.17 23.56 -50.34
N ASP A 10 -25.95 23.56 -49.81
CA ASP A 10 -24.77 23.19 -50.58
C ASP A 10 -23.98 22.11 -49.85
N ALA A 11 -24.07 20.90 -50.39
CA ALA A 11 -23.31 19.73 -50.03
C ALA A 11 -21.97 19.77 -50.78
N SER A 12 -20.87 19.92 -50.05
CA SER A 12 -19.52 19.72 -50.60
C SER A 12 -19.16 18.21 -50.57
N PRO A 13 -18.64 17.64 -51.67
CA PRO A 13 -18.31 16.22 -51.72
C PRO A 13 -16.99 15.90 -51.01
N LEU A 14 -17.04 14.84 -50.20
CA LEU A 14 -15.91 14.15 -49.58
C LEU A 14 -14.91 13.68 -50.65
N ARG A 15 -13.68 14.19 -50.61
CA ARG A 15 -12.55 13.62 -51.34
C ARG A 15 -11.98 12.44 -50.56
N GLU A 16 -12.19 11.23 -51.09
CA GLU A 16 -11.45 10.03 -50.69
C GLU A 16 -9.96 10.24 -50.95
N ARG A 17 -9.14 10.22 -49.90
CA ARG A 17 -7.68 10.10 -50.01
C ARG A 17 -7.32 8.62 -49.86
N THR A 18 -7.03 7.99 -50.98
CA THR A 18 -6.38 6.68 -51.08
C THR A 18 -4.97 6.78 -50.50
N ILE A 19 -4.73 6.17 -49.33
CA ILE A 19 -3.39 6.06 -48.74
C ILE A 19 -2.70 4.83 -49.37
N GLN A 20 -1.73 5.09 -50.25
CA GLN A 20 -0.79 4.09 -50.74
C GLN A 20 0.17 3.68 -49.61
N LYS A 21 0.20 2.38 -49.29
CA LYS A 21 1.21 1.77 -48.40
C LYS A 21 2.53 1.60 -49.17
N PRO A 22 3.68 2.10 -48.67
CA PRO A 22 4.96 1.71 -49.20
C PRO A 22 5.32 0.29 -48.72
N LYS A 23 5.57 -0.61 -49.68
CA LYS A 23 6.25 -1.89 -49.48
C LYS A 23 7.75 -1.62 -49.51
N THR A 24 8.45 -1.94 -48.43
CA THR A 24 9.91 -2.10 -48.45
C THR A 24 10.25 -3.42 -47.74
N PRO A 25 11.10 -4.28 -48.34
CA PRO A 25 11.41 -5.60 -47.80
C PRO A 25 12.51 -5.48 -46.75
N ILE A 26 12.27 -6.01 -45.55
CA ILE A 26 13.31 -6.20 -44.54
C ILE A 26 13.82 -7.63 -44.66
N GLN A 27 15.10 -7.74 -45.00
CA GLN A 27 15.87 -8.99 -45.03
C GLN A 27 16.01 -9.54 -43.62
N GLU A 28 15.66 -10.82 -43.46
CA GLU A 28 16.05 -11.65 -42.34
C GLU A 28 17.56 -11.90 -42.41
N ASN A 29 18.29 -11.54 -41.35
CA ASN A 29 19.62 -12.09 -41.09
C ASN A 29 19.68 -12.55 -39.63
N HIS A 30 19.71 -13.87 -39.49
CA HIS A 30 20.08 -14.58 -38.28
C HIS A 30 21.49 -14.18 -37.82
N SER A 31 21.66 -13.93 -36.53
CA SER A 31 22.84 -14.32 -35.74
C SER A 31 22.61 -14.01 -34.25
N LEU A 32 22.37 -15.06 -33.47
CA LEU A 32 22.48 -15.06 -32.01
C LEU A 32 23.97 -15.05 -31.63
N PRO A 33 24.40 -14.25 -30.64
CA PRO A 33 25.59 -14.57 -29.86
C PRO A 33 25.22 -15.06 -28.46
N ASN A 34 25.80 -16.23 -28.19
CA ASN A 34 25.92 -16.99 -26.96
C ASN A 34 25.90 -16.24 -25.62
N SER A 35 25.25 -16.92 -24.69
CA SER A 35 25.45 -16.97 -23.24
C SER A 35 26.82 -16.51 -22.72
N HIS A 36 26.80 -15.52 -21.82
CA HIS A 36 27.84 -15.38 -20.80
C HIS A 36 27.24 -15.60 -19.41
N LYS A 37 27.67 -16.71 -18.81
CA LYS A 37 27.52 -17.08 -17.40
C LYS A 37 28.10 -15.97 -16.52
N ALA A 38 27.25 -15.34 -15.70
CA ALA A 38 27.74 -14.55 -14.57
C ALA A 38 28.31 -15.50 -13.52
N LYS A 39 29.61 -15.38 -13.27
CA LYS A 39 30.34 -16.11 -12.24
C LYS A 39 29.94 -15.60 -10.86
N HIS A 40 29.48 -16.50 -10.00
CA HIS A 40 29.48 -16.29 -8.55
C HIS A 40 30.92 -16.04 -8.09
N LEU A 41 31.15 -14.91 -7.42
CA LEU A 41 32.34 -14.67 -6.61
C LEU A 41 31.97 -14.89 -5.13
N PRO A 42 32.78 -15.64 -4.37
CA PRO A 42 32.54 -15.89 -2.96
C PRO A 42 32.96 -14.68 -2.13
N PHE A 43 32.11 -14.30 -1.18
CA PHE A 43 32.45 -13.32 -0.16
C PHE A 43 33.29 -14.02 0.93
N GLU A 44 34.58 -13.70 0.99
CA GLU A 44 35.45 -14.09 2.09
C GLU A 44 35.07 -13.28 3.35
N ARG A 45 34.78 -14.00 4.44
CA ARG A 45 34.65 -13.42 5.78
C ARG A 45 36.03 -13.42 6.44
N SER A 46 36.58 -12.23 6.68
CA SER A 46 37.76 -12.05 7.54
C SER A 46 37.35 -11.29 8.81
N GLY A 47 37.77 -11.79 9.98
CA GLY A 47 37.86 -10.98 11.20
C GLY A 47 37.12 -11.52 12.41
N THR A 48 37.71 -12.51 13.08
CA THR A 48 37.49 -12.79 14.51
C THR A 48 38.22 -11.77 15.38
N PRO A 49 37.60 -11.29 16.48
CA PRO A 49 38.34 -10.91 17.68
C PRO A 49 38.13 -11.91 18.82
N GLU A 50 39.18 -12.01 19.64
CA GLU A 50 39.39 -12.91 20.77
C GLU A 50 38.30 -12.84 21.87
N PRO A 51 38.11 -13.93 22.65
CA PRO A 51 37.22 -13.92 23.80
C PRO A 51 37.95 -13.50 25.09
N HIS A 52 37.39 -12.51 25.78
CA HIS A 52 37.74 -12.20 27.17
C HIS A 52 37.23 -13.29 28.13
N LYS A 53 38.14 -13.78 28.98
CA LYS A 53 37.87 -14.67 30.12
C LYS A 53 37.52 -13.86 31.37
N ALA A 54 36.39 -14.18 32.00
CA ALA A 54 36.13 -14.11 33.45
C ALA A 54 34.81 -14.87 33.66
N GLY A 55 34.75 -16.01 34.32
CA GLY A 55 35.04 -16.17 35.74
C GLY A 55 33.70 -16.27 36.50
N GLN A 56 33.01 -17.41 36.39
CA GLN A 56 31.87 -17.73 37.26
C GLN A 56 31.87 -19.23 37.63
N GLU A 57 31.69 -19.47 38.92
CA GLU A 57 31.77 -20.76 39.60
C GLU A 57 30.65 -21.73 39.20
N PRO A 58 30.90 -23.06 39.23
CA PRO A 58 29.87 -24.04 38.92
C PRO A 58 28.94 -24.29 40.12
N LEU A 59 27.67 -23.87 39.99
CA LEU A 59 26.57 -24.31 40.82
C LEU A 59 26.33 -25.82 40.64
N LYS A 60 26.43 -26.56 41.75
CA LYS A 60 26.19 -27.99 41.87
C LYS A 60 24.75 -28.33 41.46
N ARG A 61 24.58 -29.18 40.44
CA ARG A 61 23.31 -29.82 40.09
C ARG A 61 22.93 -30.84 41.16
N SER A 62 21.82 -30.59 41.87
CA SER A 62 21.14 -31.59 42.69
C SER A 62 20.21 -32.41 41.79
N THR A 63 20.46 -33.70 41.71
CA THR A 63 19.62 -34.70 41.03
C THR A 63 18.68 -35.34 42.05
N SER A 64 17.39 -35.03 41.99
CA SER A 64 16.30 -35.92 42.42
C SER A 64 14.95 -35.34 41.97
N PRO A 65 14.15 -36.05 41.15
CA PRO A 65 12.79 -35.64 40.84
C PRO A 65 11.85 -36.05 41.99
N GLU A 66 11.12 -35.08 42.54
CA GLU A 66 9.98 -35.36 43.42
C GLU A 66 8.83 -36.01 42.61
N PRO A 67 8.15 -37.02 43.17
CA PRO A 67 7.01 -37.65 42.53
C PRO A 67 5.77 -36.73 42.59
N TYR A 68 5.19 -36.45 41.44
CA TYR A 68 3.89 -35.79 41.30
C TYR A 68 2.80 -36.57 42.06
N PRO A 69 1.99 -35.93 42.93
CA PRO A 69 0.83 -36.58 43.51
C PRO A 69 -0.28 -36.72 42.46
N ALA A 70 -0.49 -37.96 42.01
CA ALA A 70 -1.69 -38.35 41.30
C ALA A 70 -2.90 -38.30 42.24
N LYS A 71 -3.92 -37.49 41.90
CA LYS A 71 -5.38 -37.70 42.12
C LYS A 71 -6.13 -36.39 41.87
N HIS A 72 -6.45 -36.09 40.61
CA HIS A 72 -7.57 -35.19 40.33
C HIS A 72 -8.87 -36.01 40.40
N ALA A 73 -9.80 -35.55 41.24
CA ALA A 73 -11.14 -36.10 41.33
C ALA A 73 -11.85 -36.05 39.98
N PRO A 74 -12.74 -37.01 39.66
CA PRO A 74 -13.51 -36.99 38.42
C PRO A 74 -14.37 -35.72 38.36
N VAL A 75 -14.04 -34.83 37.42
CA VAL A 75 -14.85 -33.66 37.10
C VAL A 75 -16.23 -34.16 36.69
N LYS A 76 -17.26 -33.82 37.46
CA LYS A 76 -18.66 -34.05 37.09
C LYS A 76 -18.90 -33.38 35.74
N ARG A 77 -19.04 -34.18 34.68
CA ARG A 77 -19.49 -33.71 33.36
C ARG A 77 -20.95 -33.31 33.51
N TYR A 78 -21.20 -32.04 33.84
CA TYR A 78 -22.52 -31.46 33.64
C TYR A 78 -22.83 -31.57 32.14
N GLY A 79 -23.91 -32.30 31.81
CA GLY A 79 -24.38 -32.41 30.44
C GLY A 79 -24.56 -31.01 29.87
N ALA A 80 -24.07 -30.80 28.66
CA ALA A 80 -24.15 -29.52 27.99
C ALA A 80 -25.61 -29.03 27.98
N PRO A 81 -25.91 -27.80 28.44
CA PRO A 81 -27.25 -27.22 28.37
C PRO A 81 -27.85 -27.40 26.98
N ALA A 82 -29.16 -27.63 26.88
CA ALA A 82 -29.84 -27.86 25.61
C ALA A 82 -29.56 -26.76 24.56
N GLU A 83 -29.22 -25.54 24.99
CA GLU A 83 -28.79 -24.43 24.15
C GLU A 83 -27.44 -24.67 23.44
N MET A 84 -26.56 -25.53 23.96
CA MET A 84 -25.27 -25.89 23.34
C MET A 84 -25.44 -26.69 22.04
N LYS A 85 -26.57 -27.38 21.82
CA LYS A 85 -26.81 -28.13 20.57
C LYS A 85 -26.99 -27.20 19.36
N LYS A 86 -27.30 -25.92 19.57
CA LYS A 86 -27.50 -24.94 18.49
C LYS A 86 -26.18 -24.52 17.81
N TYR A 87 -25.04 -24.73 18.47
CA TYR A 87 -23.70 -24.32 18.00
C TYR A 87 -22.83 -25.48 17.50
N GLN A 88 -23.41 -26.66 17.23
CA GLN A 88 -22.66 -27.85 16.78
C GLN A 88 -22.29 -27.85 15.29
N LYS A 89 -22.64 -26.81 14.52
CA LYS A 89 -22.17 -26.75 13.13
C LYS A 89 -20.67 -26.48 13.15
N PRO A 90 -19.83 -27.32 12.51
CA PRO A 90 -18.39 -27.07 12.46
C PRO A 90 -18.15 -25.69 11.86
N LEU A 91 -17.37 -24.86 12.56
CA LEU A 91 -16.87 -23.61 12.01
C LEU A 91 -16.09 -23.93 10.73
N THR A 92 -16.49 -23.31 9.63
CA THR A 92 -15.74 -23.35 8.37
C THR A 92 -15.31 -21.94 8.04
N ILE A 93 -14.17 -21.77 7.37
CA ILE A 93 -13.69 -20.45 6.90
C ILE A 93 -14.77 -19.72 6.09
N ARG A 94 -15.49 -20.45 5.23
CA ARG A 94 -16.61 -19.91 4.47
C ARG A 94 -17.75 -19.42 5.37
N GLY A 95 -18.15 -20.20 6.37
CA GLY A 95 -19.20 -19.81 7.31
C GLY A 95 -18.81 -18.57 8.12
N ILE A 96 -17.56 -18.50 8.60
CA ILE A 96 -17.05 -17.32 9.30
C ILE A 96 -17.08 -16.10 8.37
N LYS A 97 -16.63 -16.24 7.11
CA LYS A 97 -16.70 -15.17 6.11
C LYS A 97 -18.12 -14.64 5.92
N GLU A 98 -19.08 -15.55 5.75
CA GLU A 98 -20.50 -15.21 5.57
C GLU A 98 -21.07 -14.47 6.79
N GLU A 99 -20.77 -14.95 8.02
CA GLU A 99 -21.20 -14.29 9.25
C GLU A 99 -20.58 -12.90 9.43
N ILE A 100 -19.31 -12.75 9.08
CA ILE A 100 -18.60 -11.47 9.18
C ILE A 100 -19.11 -10.47 8.17
N HIS A 101 -19.37 -10.89 6.93
CA HIS A 101 -20.02 -10.03 5.93
C HIS A 101 -21.42 -9.60 6.40
N ALA A 102 -22.21 -10.52 6.96
CA ALA A 102 -23.53 -10.19 7.52
C ALA A 102 -23.43 -9.20 8.69
N ALA A 103 -22.43 -9.36 9.56
CA ALA A 103 -22.18 -8.44 10.66
C ALA A 103 -21.79 -7.04 10.15
N LEU A 104 -20.96 -6.95 9.12
CA LEU A 104 -20.56 -5.67 8.54
C LEU A 104 -21.71 -4.97 7.83
N GLU A 105 -22.51 -5.69 7.05
CA GLU A 105 -23.70 -5.10 6.44
C GLU A 105 -24.68 -4.59 7.51
N LYS A 106 -24.80 -5.30 8.65
CA LYS A 106 -25.66 -4.90 9.77
C LYS A 106 -25.14 -3.70 10.57
N TYR A 107 -23.85 -3.69 10.90
CA TYR A 107 -23.28 -2.77 11.90
C TYR A 107 -22.42 -1.65 11.31
N VAL A 108 -22.01 -1.74 10.03
CA VAL A 108 -21.07 -0.82 9.40
C VAL A 108 -21.64 -0.17 8.13
N ALA A 109 -22.38 -0.93 7.31
CA ALA A 109 -22.76 -0.50 5.97
C ALA A 109 -24.10 0.27 5.85
N THR A 110 -24.67 0.77 6.95
CA THR A 110 -26.02 1.37 6.94
C THR A 110 -26.08 2.65 6.10
N ASP A 111 -26.89 2.60 5.02
CA ASP A 111 -27.32 3.71 4.14
C ASP A 111 -26.26 4.77 3.74
N MET A 112 -25.00 4.37 3.72
CA MET A 112 -23.92 5.28 3.35
C MET A 112 -24.02 5.63 1.86
N LYS A 113 -24.07 6.93 1.55
CA LYS A 113 -24.01 7.43 0.17
C LYS A 113 -22.64 8.01 -0.09
N LEU A 114 -21.85 7.35 -0.92
CA LEU A 114 -20.60 7.89 -1.42
C LEU A 114 -20.87 8.91 -2.52
N SER A 115 -20.36 10.12 -2.33
CA SER A 115 -20.45 11.18 -3.33
C SER A 115 -19.10 11.31 -4.05
N PRO A 116 -19.08 11.48 -5.38
CA PRO A 116 -17.84 11.77 -6.09
C PRO A 116 -17.21 13.07 -5.58
N SER A 117 -15.90 13.05 -5.34
CA SER A 117 -15.10 14.23 -5.03
C SER A 117 -14.65 14.91 -6.32
N ASP A 118 -14.44 16.21 -6.32
CA ASP A 118 -13.80 16.95 -7.42
C ASP A 118 -12.26 16.91 -7.33
N ASN A 119 -11.56 17.43 -8.35
CA ASN A 119 -10.09 17.38 -8.39
C ASN A 119 -9.42 18.26 -7.33
N ALA A 120 -10.00 19.42 -7.02
CA ALA A 120 -9.44 20.35 -6.03
C ALA A 120 -9.50 19.74 -4.62
N THR A 121 -10.61 19.10 -4.27
CA THR A 121 -10.80 18.37 -3.01
C THR A 121 -9.81 17.23 -2.87
N ILE A 122 -9.57 16.47 -3.95
CA ILE A 122 -8.60 15.36 -3.97
C ILE A 122 -7.19 15.88 -3.67
N GLU A 123 -6.79 16.99 -4.29
CA GLU A 123 -5.51 17.61 -3.99
C GLU A 123 -5.45 18.15 -2.57
N GLN A 124 -6.47 18.89 -2.12
CA GLN A 124 -6.54 19.47 -0.78
C GLN A 124 -6.44 18.42 0.33
N GLN A 125 -6.91 17.19 0.07
CA GLN A 125 -6.79 16.07 0.99
C GLN A 125 -5.44 15.34 0.90
N GLY A 126 -4.58 15.69 -0.06
CA GLY A 126 -3.18 15.21 -0.13
C GLY A 126 -2.97 13.98 -1.00
N TYR A 127 -3.94 13.58 -1.81
CA TYR A 127 -3.82 12.36 -2.60
C TYR A 127 -2.98 12.53 -3.87
N VAL A 128 -3.49 13.30 -4.83
CA VAL A 128 -2.83 13.55 -6.13
C VAL A 128 -3.04 15.01 -6.53
N LEU A 129 -2.17 15.56 -7.38
CA LEU A 129 -2.30 16.93 -7.88
C LEU A 129 -3.59 17.08 -8.71
N GLN A 130 -4.22 18.25 -8.65
CA GLN A 130 -5.50 18.52 -9.33
C GLN A 130 -5.42 18.27 -10.84
N GLU A 131 -4.33 18.69 -11.48
CA GLU A 131 -4.09 18.52 -12.90
C GLU A 131 -3.93 17.03 -13.25
N HIS A 132 -3.20 16.29 -12.41
CA HIS A 132 -3.05 14.85 -12.55
C HIS A 132 -4.37 14.12 -12.34
N ALA A 133 -5.16 14.48 -11.33
CA ALA A 133 -6.48 13.91 -11.07
C ALA A 133 -7.39 14.01 -12.30
N SER A 134 -7.36 15.13 -13.02
CA SER A 134 -8.10 15.31 -14.27
C SER A 134 -7.68 14.28 -15.34
N ILE A 135 -6.38 14.07 -15.53
CA ILE A 135 -5.85 13.10 -16.49
C ILE A 135 -6.16 11.66 -16.07
N ILE A 136 -6.11 11.37 -14.77
CA ILE A 136 -6.45 10.04 -14.24
C ILE A 136 -7.90 9.70 -14.61
N ARG A 137 -8.84 10.63 -14.39
CA ARG A 137 -10.26 10.42 -14.75
C ARG A 137 -10.45 10.14 -16.22
N GLU A 138 -9.85 10.97 -17.07
CA GLU A 138 -9.93 10.81 -18.51
C GLU A 138 -9.36 9.45 -18.95
N THR A 139 -8.24 9.05 -18.36
CA THR A 139 -7.57 7.78 -18.66
C THR A 139 -8.42 6.59 -18.20
N CYS A 140 -9.00 6.67 -17.00
CA CYS A 140 -9.95 5.69 -16.49
C CYS A 140 -11.14 5.48 -17.42
N GLN A 141 -11.76 6.57 -17.88
CA GLN A 141 -12.88 6.54 -18.83
C GLN A 141 -12.47 5.93 -20.17
N LYS A 142 -11.40 6.44 -20.78
CA LYS A 142 -11.00 6.04 -22.13
C LYS A 142 -10.53 4.60 -22.20
N ARG A 143 -9.96 4.07 -21.12
CA ARG A 143 -9.35 2.74 -21.10
C ARG A 143 -10.12 1.71 -20.30
N ASN A 144 -11.29 2.07 -19.77
CA ASN A 144 -12.11 1.21 -18.91
C ASN A 144 -11.29 0.62 -17.74
N ILE A 145 -10.48 1.49 -17.10
CA ILE A 145 -9.66 1.13 -15.95
C ILE A 145 -10.14 1.86 -14.70
N ALA A 146 -9.90 1.27 -13.54
CA ALA A 146 -10.07 1.90 -12.25
C ALA A 146 -8.78 1.81 -11.44
N VAL A 147 -8.44 2.86 -10.71
CA VAL A 147 -7.19 2.92 -9.92
C VAL A 147 -7.43 3.51 -8.55
N SER A 148 -6.62 3.11 -7.58
CA SER A 148 -6.61 3.72 -6.25
C SER A 148 -5.21 4.17 -5.84
N PHE A 149 -5.15 5.28 -5.11
CA PHE A 149 -3.91 5.82 -4.57
C PHE A 149 -4.05 6.03 -3.06
N ARG A 150 -2.98 5.73 -2.33
CA ARG A 150 -2.84 6.20 -0.95
C ARG A 150 -2.55 7.70 -0.92
N ASN A 151 -2.75 8.29 0.24
CA ASN A 151 -2.45 9.69 0.47
C ASN A 151 -0.94 9.94 0.39
N SER A 152 -0.50 10.69 -0.61
CA SER A 152 0.91 11.10 -0.75
C SER A 152 1.30 12.16 0.30
N GLY A 153 0.35 12.98 0.73
CA GLY A 153 0.48 14.09 1.67
C GLY A 153 0.86 15.41 0.98
N GLN A 154 0.42 16.54 1.56
CA GLN A 154 0.59 17.89 0.98
C GLN A 154 2.04 18.23 0.63
N TYR A 155 2.98 17.92 1.53
CA TYR A 155 4.39 18.18 1.28
C TYR A 155 4.94 17.42 0.08
N THR A 156 4.49 16.17 -0.15
CA THR A 156 4.87 15.39 -1.33
C THR A 156 4.32 16.05 -2.59
N LEU A 157 3.04 16.43 -2.59
CA LEU A 157 2.40 17.07 -3.74
C LEU A 157 3.09 18.39 -4.10
N GLN A 158 3.45 19.19 -3.10
CA GLN A 158 4.22 20.42 -3.31
C GLN A 158 5.57 20.13 -3.99
N ARG A 159 6.35 19.16 -3.50
CA ARG A 159 7.64 18.80 -4.12
C ARG A 159 7.47 18.22 -5.52
N MET A 160 6.41 17.45 -5.76
CA MET A 160 6.11 16.96 -7.10
C MET A 160 5.86 18.11 -8.08
N ARG A 161 5.12 19.15 -7.65
CA ARG A 161 4.87 20.38 -8.42
C ARG A 161 6.15 21.20 -8.65
N GLU A 162 7.09 21.20 -7.70
CA GLU A 162 8.41 21.82 -7.85
C GLU A 162 9.32 21.07 -8.84
N GLY A 163 8.92 19.86 -9.25
CA GLY A 163 9.60 19.05 -10.25
C GLY A 163 10.60 18.05 -9.65
N ASN A 164 10.55 17.80 -8.34
CA ASN A 164 11.42 16.86 -7.67
C ASN A 164 11.27 15.43 -8.22
N PRO A 165 12.36 14.65 -8.26
CA PRO A 165 12.26 13.22 -8.53
C PRO A 165 11.47 12.52 -7.42
N CYS A 166 10.71 11.48 -7.76
CA CYS A 166 9.93 10.66 -6.85
C CYS A 166 10.73 9.40 -6.53
N LYS A 167 10.75 8.91 -5.29
CA LYS A 167 11.53 7.71 -4.93
C LYS A 167 10.90 6.41 -5.45
N GLY A 168 11.73 5.42 -5.79
CA GLY A 168 11.30 4.07 -6.09
C GLY A 168 11.60 3.10 -4.95
N HIS A 169 11.43 1.80 -5.21
CA HIS A 169 11.72 0.73 -4.26
C HIS A 169 13.22 0.54 -3.97
N ASP A 170 14.07 1.19 -4.74
CA ASP A 170 15.51 1.27 -4.52
C ASP A 170 15.88 2.12 -3.29
N ILE A 171 14.97 2.98 -2.80
CA ILE A 171 15.19 3.86 -1.64
C ILE A 171 14.13 3.57 -0.56
N LEU A 172 14.55 2.83 0.47
CA LEU A 172 13.69 2.42 1.59
C LEU A 172 13.49 3.50 2.65
N ASP A 173 14.32 4.55 2.63
CA ASP A 173 14.25 5.66 3.56
C ASP A 173 12.95 6.47 3.43
N LYS A 174 12.57 7.14 4.53
CA LYS A 174 11.25 7.78 4.68
C LYS A 174 11.31 9.27 4.33
N THR A 175 10.15 9.79 3.93
CA THR A 175 9.95 11.22 3.69
C THR A 175 9.87 11.98 5.02
N ILE A 176 10.52 13.15 5.10
CA ILE A 176 10.41 14.08 6.22
C ILE A 176 8.95 14.56 6.33
N LYS A 177 8.30 14.09 7.39
CA LYS A 177 6.92 14.40 7.78
C LYS A 177 6.87 14.44 9.31
N GLU A 178 5.84 15.08 9.86
CA GLU A 178 5.65 15.24 11.30
C GLU A 178 5.46 13.90 12.05
N SER A 179 4.67 12.99 11.48
CA SER A 179 4.29 11.71 12.10
C SER A 179 5.50 10.85 12.56
N PRO A 180 6.54 10.62 11.73
CA PRO A 180 7.77 9.97 12.17
C PRO A 180 8.40 10.55 13.45
N PHE A 181 8.45 11.88 13.59
CA PHE A 181 9.01 12.52 14.79
C PHE A 181 8.12 12.31 16.00
N LYS A 182 6.80 12.47 15.85
CA LYS A 182 5.83 12.24 16.94
C LYS A 182 5.83 10.81 17.44
N LYS A 183 5.95 9.83 16.53
CA LYS A 183 6.06 8.40 16.89
C LYS A 183 7.31 8.11 17.72
N LEU A 184 8.42 8.79 17.44
CA LEU A 184 9.70 8.54 18.11
C LEU A 184 9.88 9.34 19.42
N LEU A 185 9.44 10.59 19.44
CA LEU A 185 9.73 11.55 20.52
C LEU A 185 8.50 11.93 21.36
N GLY A 186 7.31 11.47 20.98
CA GLY A 186 6.04 11.90 21.53
C GLY A 186 5.49 13.17 20.85
N PRO A 187 4.21 13.52 21.08
CA PRO A 187 3.51 14.57 20.32
C PRO A 187 4.18 15.95 20.36
N GLU A 188 4.55 16.45 21.54
CA GLU A 188 5.08 17.80 21.73
C GLU A 188 6.53 17.91 21.24
N LYS A 189 7.43 17.05 21.74
CA LYS A 189 8.85 17.04 21.32
C LYS A 189 9.02 16.67 19.85
N GLY A 190 8.15 15.80 19.34
CA GLY A 190 8.13 15.45 17.92
C GLY A 190 7.74 16.63 17.04
N GLN A 191 6.79 17.44 17.47
CA GLN A 191 6.41 18.68 16.79
C GLN A 191 7.57 19.69 16.76
N GLU A 192 8.16 19.99 17.93
CA GLU A 192 9.30 20.90 18.03
C GLU A 192 10.47 20.44 17.16
N GLN A 193 10.72 19.13 17.12
CA GLN A 193 11.77 18.57 16.28
C GLN A 193 11.44 18.68 14.79
N PHE A 194 10.19 18.47 14.39
CA PHE A 194 9.76 18.62 13.00
C PHE A 194 9.88 20.06 12.50
N GLU A 195 9.55 21.05 13.34
CA GLU A 195 9.65 22.48 13.00
C GLU A 195 11.08 22.88 12.58
N LYS A 196 12.11 22.27 13.18
CA LYS A 196 13.52 22.46 12.80
C LYS A 196 13.84 22.00 11.38
N TYR A 197 13.03 21.11 10.81
CA TYR A 197 13.20 20.56 9.45
C TYR A 197 12.05 20.92 8.51
N GLN A 198 11.19 21.87 8.89
CA GLN A 198 9.97 22.16 8.14
C GLN A 198 10.25 22.54 6.68
N GLN A 199 11.36 23.25 6.42
CA GLN A 199 11.77 23.64 5.07
C GLN A 199 12.17 22.46 4.17
N LEU A 200 12.44 21.29 4.74
CA LEU A 200 12.77 20.05 4.03
C LEU A 200 11.57 19.08 3.95
N SER A 201 10.40 19.50 4.43
CA SER A 201 9.21 18.64 4.42
C SER A 201 8.92 18.14 3.01
N GLY A 202 8.52 16.87 2.93
CA GLY A 202 8.25 16.21 1.65
C GLY A 202 9.49 15.64 0.96
N LEU A 203 10.70 15.88 1.46
CA LEU A 203 11.94 15.30 0.92
C LEU A 203 12.29 13.97 1.62
N VAL A 204 12.99 13.08 0.93
CA VAL A 204 13.38 11.76 1.43
C VAL A 204 14.72 11.84 2.16
N ALA A 205 14.77 11.34 3.39
CA ALA A 205 15.93 11.48 4.26
C ALA A 205 16.34 10.16 4.92
N ASN A 206 17.64 9.95 5.00
CA ASN A 206 18.24 8.83 5.72
C ASN A 206 18.12 9.00 7.23
N GLY A 207 17.91 7.89 7.94
CA GLY A 207 17.88 7.83 9.41
C GLY A 207 16.52 8.17 10.04
N LEU A 208 15.58 8.71 9.27
CA LEU A 208 14.27 9.12 9.78
C LEU A 208 13.48 7.92 10.33
N GLY A 209 13.01 8.03 11.58
CA GLY A 209 12.29 6.96 12.30
C GLY A 209 13.19 5.97 13.04
N LYS A 210 14.51 6.00 12.79
CA LYS A 210 15.52 5.28 13.59
C LYS A 210 16.24 6.21 14.56
N THR A 211 16.46 7.45 14.14
CA THR A 211 17.07 8.53 14.92
C THR A 211 16.11 9.70 15.06
N SER A 212 16.34 10.55 16.07
CA SER A 212 15.57 11.78 16.32
C SER A 212 15.85 12.90 15.31
N ALA A 213 16.85 12.73 14.46
CA ALA A 213 17.26 13.72 13.46
C ALA A 213 17.67 13.01 12.15
N PRO A 214 17.20 13.51 10.99
CA PRO A 214 17.70 13.06 9.69
C PRO A 214 19.16 13.51 9.52
N THR A 215 19.97 12.66 8.86
CA THR A 215 21.41 12.91 8.68
C THR A 215 21.77 13.29 7.24
N GLU A 216 21.08 12.72 6.27
CA GLU A 216 21.36 12.91 4.84
C GLU A 216 20.06 12.95 4.04
N LEU A 217 20.03 13.68 2.94
CA LEU A 217 18.95 13.68 1.96
C LEU A 217 19.34 12.80 0.76
N TRP A 218 18.35 12.07 0.23
CA TRP A 218 18.52 11.30 -0.99
C TRP A 218 18.27 12.19 -2.20
N GLY A 219 19.26 12.30 -3.09
CA GLY A 219 19.14 13.02 -4.36
C GLY A 219 19.40 12.14 -5.57
N PHE A 220 19.04 12.66 -6.73
CA PHE A 220 19.29 12.07 -8.04
C PHE A 220 20.21 13.00 -8.83
N ASP A 221 21.35 12.49 -9.25
CA ASP A 221 22.25 13.21 -10.14
C ASP A 221 21.83 12.96 -11.59
N SER A 222 21.21 13.97 -12.21
CA SER A 222 20.76 13.90 -13.59
C SER A 222 21.88 13.76 -14.63
N LYS A 223 23.13 14.06 -14.27
CA LYS A 223 24.29 13.94 -15.18
C LYS A 223 24.83 12.53 -15.21
N THR A 224 24.89 11.87 -14.05
CA THR A 224 25.42 10.50 -13.93
C THR A 224 24.34 9.43 -13.97
N GLY A 225 23.08 9.81 -13.76
CA GLY A 225 21.95 8.88 -13.64
C GLY A 225 21.96 8.07 -12.35
N GLN A 226 22.72 8.51 -11.33
CA GLN A 226 22.92 7.78 -10.08
C GLN A 226 22.29 8.49 -8.88
N ASN A 227 21.97 7.69 -7.85
CA ASN A 227 21.54 8.22 -6.56
C ASN A 227 22.74 8.83 -5.82
N LYS A 228 22.53 9.94 -5.14
CA LYS A 228 23.51 10.63 -4.28
C LYS A 228 22.94 10.92 -2.91
N LYS A 229 23.82 11.12 -1.93
CA LYS A 229 23.47 11.54 -0.57
C LYS A 229 24.01 12.93 -0.30
N ILE A 230 23.16 13.80 0.22
CA ILE A 230 23.51 15.19 0.55
C ILE A 230 23.45 15.34 2.08
N PRO A 231 24.58 15.62 2.75
CA PRO A 231 24.62 15.78 4.20
C PRO A 231 23.72 16.92 4.72
N ILE A 232 23.05 16.67 5.85
CA ILE A 232 22.33 17.68 6.63
C ILE A 232 23.24 18.13 7.76
N ASN A 233 24.03 19.17 7.51
CA ASN A 233 25.10 19.59 8.43
C ASN A 233 24.59 20.30 9.69
N THR A 234 23.35 20.80 9.66
CA THR A 234 22.70 21.51 10.76
C THR A 234 21.19 21.24 10.78
N ALA A 235 20.56 21.43 11.94
CA ALA A 235 19.10 21.50 12.03
C ALA A 235 18.61 22.63 11.12
N GLY A 236 17.85 22.28 10.09
CA GLY A 236 17.48 23.20 9.01
C GLY A 236 18.09 22.89 7.64
N GLY A 237 18.77 21.77 7.40
CA GLY A 237 19.06 21.31 6.03
C GLY A 237 20.46 21.59 5.47
N GLY A 238 21.30 22.33 6.20
CA GLY A 238 22.72 22.53 5.85
C GLY A 238 22.94 22.94 4.38
N ALA A 239 23.93 22.31 3.72
CA ALA A 239 24.32 22.60 2.34
C ALA A 239 23.17 22.52 1.31
N ALA A 240 22.10 21.76 1.58
CA ALA A 240 20.95 21.66 0.69
C ALA A 240 20.09 22.93 0.66
N LEU A 241 20.07 23.72 1.75
CA LEU A 241 19.40 25.03 1.75
C LEU A 241 20.29 26.17 1.25
N GLU A 242 21.62 26.02 1.35
CA GLU A 242 22.58 27.02 0.86
C GLU A 242 22.57 27.13 -0.67
N ASP A 243 22.30 26.01 -1.36
CA ASP A 243 22.05 25.98 -2.80
C ASP A 243 20.65 25.44 -3.12
N PRO A 244 19.64 26.32 -3.29
CA PRO A 244 18.27 25.93 -3.62
C PRO A 244 18.14 25.12 -4.92
N SER A 245 19.15 25.16 -5.81
CA SER A 245 19.15 24.34 -7.02
C SER A 245 19.31 22.85 -6.70
N LEU A 246 20.05 22.51 -5.62
CA LEU A 246 20.19 21.14 -5.15
C LEU A 246 18.86 20.56 -4.67
N LEU A 247 17.96 21.37 -4.09
CA LEU A 247 16.67 20.91 -3.59
C LEU A 247 15.81 20.27 -4.69
N LYS A 248 15.94 20.72 -5.94
CA LYS A 248 15.19 20.15 -7.07
C LYS A 248 15.67 18.77 -7.50
N GLU A 249 16.88 18.40 -7.09
CA GLU A 249 17.47 17.08 -7.34
C GLU A 249 17.17 16.09 -6.22
N ILE A 250 16.53 16.52 -5.12
CA ILE A 250 16.25 15.68 -3.96
C ILE A 250 14.95 14.90 -4.16
N TYR A 251 14.97 13.62 -3.81
CA TYR A 251 13.80 12.76 -3.90
C TYR A 251 12.67 13.22 -2.99
N THR A 252 11.44 13.10 -3.49
CA THR A 252 10.19 13.16 -2.74
C THR A 252 9.46 11.81 -2.79
N GLY A 253 8.30 11.70 -2.16
CA GLY A 253 7.40 10.56 -2.33
C GLY A 253 6.83 10.49 -3.75
N ASP A 254 6.31 9.33 -4.13
CA ASP A 254 5.58 9.12 -5.38
C ASP A 254 4.07 9.02 -5.11
N TYR A 255 3.31 8.76 -6.18
CA TYR A 255 1.94 8.29 -6.08
C TYR A 255 1.95 6.79 -5.79
N ASP A 256 1.67 6.46 -4.54
CA ASP A 256 1.56 5.09 -4.04
C ASP A 256 0.29 4.44 -4.63
N LEU A 257 0.46 3.91 -5.85
CA LEU A 257 -0.56 3.19 -6.63
C LEU A 257 -0.78 1.82 -6.04
N HIS A 258 -2.04 1.45 -5.89
CA HIS A 258 -2.36 0.36 -4.99
C HIS A 258 -3.41 -0.60 -5.52
N ASP A 259 -4.52 -0.11 -6.05
CA ASP A 259 -5.36 -0.89 -6.96
C ASP A 259 -5.18 -0.41 -8.39
N PHE A 260 -5.05 -1.36 -9.30
CA PHE A 260 -5.16 -1.15 -10.73
C PHE A 260 -6.08 -2.23 -11.28
N LEU A 261 -7.29 -1.83 -11.68
CA LEU A 261 -8.31 -2.71 -12.23
C LEU A 261 -8.49 -2.39 -13.70
N LYS A 262 -8.47 -3.42 -14.54
CA LYS A 262 -8.77 -3.36 -15.97
C LYS A 262 -9.89 -4.35 -16.26
N ASP A 263 -10.93 -3.89 -16.95
CA ASP A 263 -12.08 -4.72 -17.30
C ASP A 263 -12.68 -5.46 -16.09
N GLY A 264 -12.80 -4.73 -14.96
CA GLY A 264 -13.33 -5.26 -13.71
C GLY A 264 -12.49 -6.36 -13.07
N GLN A 265 -11.25 -6.58 -13.52
CA GLN A 265 -10.29 -7.50 -12.93
C GLN A 265 -9.05 -6.76 -12.51
N ARG A 266 -8.34 -7.31 -11.53
CA ARG A 266 -7.10 -6.72 -11.09
C ARG A 266 -5.97 -7.01 -12.08
N SER A 267 -5.15 -6.01 -12.37
CA SER A 267 -3.94 -6.16 -13.16
C SER A 267 -2.69 -5.80 -12.36
N LEU A 268 -1.65 -6.62 -12.51
CA LEU A 268 -0.28 -6.33 -12.06
C LEU A 268 0.64 -6.02 -13.25
N ASP A 269 0.06 -5.86 -14.44
CA ASP A 269 0.79 -5.63 -15.68
C ASP A 269 1.39 -4.21 -15.68
N THR A 270 2.73 -4.16 -15.62
CA THR A 270 3.49 -2.90 -15.61
C THR A 270 3.39 -2.14 -16.93
N SER A 271 3.02 -2.78 -18.04
CA SER A 271 2.86 -2.11 -19.34
C SER A 271 1.67 -1.15 -19.36
N GLU A 272 0.60 -1.45 -18.62
CA GLU A 272 -0.56 -0.55 -18.52
C GLU A 272 -0.25 0.67 -17.64
N ILE A 273 0.58 0.47 -16.63
CA ILE A 273 1.06 1.51 -15.72
C ILE A 273 2.04 2.44 -16.44
N GLU A 274 2.85 1.89 -17.33
CA GLU A 274 3.72 2.64 -18.23
C GLU A 274 2.90 3.59 -19.13
N ILE A 275 1.84 3.10 -19.76
CA ILE A 275 0.93 3.96 -20.56
C ILE A 275 0.24 5.00 -19.68
N PHE A 276 -0.16 4.62 -18.46
CA PHE A 276 -0.79 5.52 -17.50
C PHE A 276 0.15 6.66 -17.08
N ASN A 277 1.41 6.37 -16.76
CA ASN A 277 2.44 7.37 -16.48
C ASN A 277 2.68 8.29 -17.66
N GLN A 278 2.77 7.76 -18.89
CA GLN A 278 2.92 8.58 -20.09
C GLN A 278 1.77 9.60 -20.25
N ARG A 279 0.54 9.22 -19.88
CA ARG A 279 -0.61 10.14 -19.88
C ARG A 279 -0.44 11.25 -18.84
N LEU A 280 -0.07 10.90 -17.61
CA LEU A 280 0.20 11.89 -16.56
C LEU A 280 1.29 12.89 -16.99
N LEU A 281 2.39 12.38 -17.55
CA LEU A 281 3.50 13.21 -18.02
C LEU A 281 3.11 14.18 -19.14
N ASN A 282 2.11 13.86 -19.95
CA ASN A 282 1.62 14.81 -20.96
C ASN A 282 0.97 16.06 -20.35
N ALA A 283 0.49 16.00 -19.11
CA ALA A 283 -0.01 17.15 -18.37
C ALA A 283 1.05 17.84 -17.51
N ASP A 284 2.26 17.27 -17.40
CA ASP A 284 3.41 17.86 -16.71
C ASP A 284 4.62 17.93 -17.67
N PRO A 285 4.67 18.95 -18.56
CA PRO A 285 5.74 19.06 -19.55
C PRO A 285 7.13 19.20 -18.96
N GLN A 286 7.25 19.76 -17.74
CA GLN A 286 8.53 19.89 -17.06
C GLN A 286 9.05 18.51 -16.64
N ARG A 287 8.21 17.72 -15.96
CA ARG A 287 8.55 16.36 -15.55
C ARG A 287 8.77 15.44 -16.74
N LYS A 288 7.97 15.58 -17.81
CA LYS A 288 8.15 14.85 -19.07
C LYS A 288 9.55 15.04 -19.67
N LYS A 289 10.03 16.28 -19.76
CA LYS A 289 11.40 16.57 -20.23
C LYS A 289 12.48 15.87 -19.38
N ASN A 290 12.25 15.76 -18.07
CA ASN A 290 13.20 15.06 -17.19
C ASN A 290 13.13 13.55 -17.36
N VAL A 291 11.95 12.98 -17.58
CA VAL A 291 11.78 11.55 -17.91
C VAL A 291 12.46 11.20 -19.23
N GLU A 292 12.31 12.04 -20.26
CA GLU A 292 12.96 11.84 -21.58
C GLU A 292 14.50 11.85 -21.48
N LYS A 293 15.07 12.61 -20.53
CA LYS A 293 16.52 12.64 -20.29
C LYS A 293 17.05 11.45 -19.48
N THR A 294 16.21 10.85 -18.64
CA THR A 294 16.64 9.91 -17.61
C THR A 294 16.14 8.49 -17.82
N SER A 295 15.11 8.29 -18.64
CA SER A 295 14.56 6.96 -18.91
C SER A 295 15.51 6.14 -19.78
N SER A 296 15.75 4.90 -19.37
CA SER A 296 16.43 3.93 -20.22
C SER A 296 15.41 3.34 -21.19
N ARG A 297 15.72 3.37 -22.50
CA ARG A 297 14.88 2.75 -23.55
C ARG A 297 13.42 3.24 -23.60
N GLY A 298 13.14 4.46 -23.12
CA GLY A 298 11.81 5.06 -23.13
C GLY A 298 10.82 4.47 -22.11
N ARG A 299 11.28 3.68 -21.13
CA ARG A 299 10.45 3.20 -20.02
C ARG A 299 10.35 4.26 -18.93
N THR A 300 9.18 4.85 -18.79
CA THR A 300 8.87 5.87 -17.78
C THR A 300 9.00 5.29 -16.37
N LEU A 301 8.57 4.05 -16.10
CA LEU A 301 8.65 3.47 -14.74
C LEU A 301 10.07 3.44 -14.15
N GLU A 302 11.11 3.38 -14.99
CA GLU A 302 12.51 3.39 -14.55
C GLU A 302 13.02 4.80 -14.26
N SER A 303 12.36 5.84 -14.78
CA SER A 303 12.77 7.22 -14.54
C SER A 303 12.38 7.66 -13.13
N PRO A 304 13.29 8.35 -12.42
CA PRO A 304 12.97 8.94 -11.13
C PRO A 304 11.97 10.08 -11.21
N TYR A 305 11.69 10.58 -12.40
CA TYR A 305 10.70 11.64 -12.57
C TYR A 305 9.30 11.11 -12.86
N SER A 306 9.07 9.79 -12.91
CA SER A 306 7.71 9.28 -13.08
C SER A 306 6.86 9.49 -11.83
N PRO A 307 5.59 9.96 -11.97
CA PRO A 307 4.70 10.19 -10.84
C PRO A 307 4.39 8.92 -10.06
N VAL A 308 4.21 7.79 -10.76
CA VAL A 308 4.04 6.46 -10.16
C VAL A 308 5.34 5.69 -10.40
N ARG A 309 6.11 5.40 -9.35
CA ARG A 309 7.41 4.72 -9.49
C ARG A 309 7.32 3.21 -9.35
N HIS A 310 6.21 2.69 -8.85
CA HIS A 310 5.96 1.26 -8.72
C HIS A 310 4.57 0.88 -9.19
N GLY A 311 4.43 -0.36 -9.67
CA GLY A 311 3.12 -0.86 -10.03
C GLY A 311 2.21 -1.04 -8.81
N ALA A 312 0.95 -1.37 -9.03
CA ALA A 312 0.11 -1.93 -7.96
C ALA A 312 0.77 -3.23 -7.49
N GLN A 313 1.43 -3.22 -6.35
CA GLN A 313 2.28 -4.34 -5.91
C GLN A 313 1.46 -5.47 -5.33
N THR A 314 0.41 -5.07 -4.62
CA THR A 314 -0.56 -5.87 -3.89
C THR A 314 -1.72 -4.91 -3.59
N SER A 315 -2.95 -5.38 -3.30
CA SER A 315 -4.10 -4.45 -3.09
C SER A 315 -3.83 -3.79 -1.78
N PHE A 316 -4.54 -2.72 -1.39
CA PHE A 316 -4.35 -2.15 -0.05
C PHE A 316 -4.18 -3.21 1.00
N VAL A 317 -5.11 -4.15 0.89
CA VAL A 317 -5.34 -5.21 1.81
C VAL A 317 -4.23 -6.24 1.66
N SER A 318 -3.83 -6.63 0.44
CA SER A 318 -2.71 -7.56 0.25
C SER A 318 -1.34 -6.95 0.60
N PHE A 319 -1.13 -5.63 0.47
CA PHE A 319 0.07 -4.93 0.92
C PHE A 319 0.17 -4.97 2.45
N LEU A 320 -0.94 -4.68 3.12
CA LEU A 320 -1.07 -4.83 4.58
C LEU A 320 -0.86 -6.28 5.05
N LEU A 321 -0.97 -7.26 4.15
CA LEU A 321 -0.81 -8.70 4.42
C LEU A 321 0.52 -9.31 3.99
N GLY A 322 1.27 -8.67 3.09
CA GLY A 322 2.46 -9.24 2.48
C GLY A 322 3.70 -9.11 3.38
N GLU A 323 4.77 -9.85 3.04
CA GLU A 323 6.05 -9.81 3.77
C GLU A 323 6.64 -8.40 3.91
N GLU A 324 6.36 -7.50 2.96
CA GLU A 324 6.83 -6.10 3.01
C GLU A 324 6.03 -5.24 3.98
N GLY A 325 4.70 -5.41 4.06
CA GLY A 325 3.88 -4.81 5.10
C GLY A 325 4.27 -5.37 6.48
N SER A 326 4.44 -6.69 6.59
CA SER A 326 4.79 -7.34 7.86
C SER A 326 6.18 -6.97 8.40
N LYS A 327 7.14 -6.52 7.57
CA LYS A 327 8.48 -6.09 8.02
C LYS A 327 8.45 -4.78 8.82
N GLU A 328 7.48 -3.91 8.59
CA GLU A 328 7.26 -2.71 9.43
C GLU A 328 6.42 -3.00 10.67
N ILE A 329 5.86 -4.20 10.75
CA ILE A 329 4.94 -4.61 11.80
C ILE A 329 5.70 -5.60 12.68
N LYS A 330 6.24 -5.11 13.80
CA LYS A 330 6.78 -5.98 14.84
C LYS A 330 5.67 -6.90 15.32
N MET A 331 5.85 -8.21 15.14
CA MET A 331 5.03 -9.18 15.84
C MET A 331 5.22 -8.96 17.35
N PRO A 332 4.16 -8.74 18.13
CA PRO A 332 4.29 -8.85 19.57
C PRO A 332 4.73 -10.29 19.89
N GLU A 333 5.79 -10.44 20.67
CA GLU A 333 6.32 -11.75 21.09
C GLU A 333 5.31 -12.54 21.93
N GLU A 334 4.28 -11.85 22.43
CA GLU A 334 3.19 -12.38 23.23
C GLU A 334 1.89 -11.82 22.66
N GLU A 335 1.08 -12.60 21.91
CA GLU A 335 -0.39 -12.47 21.88
C GLU A 335 -1.10 -13.49 20.98
N THR A 336 -2.28 -13.92 21.45
CA THR A 336 -3.29 -14.78 20.81
C THR A 336 -4.06 -14.11 19.66
N ILE A 337 -3.69 -12.88 19.30
CA ILE A 337 -4.28 -12.09 18.24
C ILE A 337 -3.80 -12.65 16.89
N LEU A 338 -4.68 -12.69 15.87
CA LEU A 338 -4.24 -13.00 14.51
C LEU A 338 -3.01 -12.14 14.18
N PRO A 339 -1.89 -12.72 13.73
CA PRO A 339 -0.59 -12.03 13.63
C PRO A 339 -0.59 -10.77 12.74
N PHE A 340 -1.71 -10.54 12.03
CA PHE A 340 -1.90 -9.43 11.10
C PHE A 340 -2.99 -8.45 11.52
N GLU A 341 -3.70 -8.65 12.63
CA GLU A 341 -4.78 -7.74 12.99
C GLU A 341 -4.23 -6.33 13.27
N ASN A 342 -3.27 -6.18 14.19
CA ASN A 342 -2.59 -4.91 14.50
C ASN A 342 -1.75 -4.36 13.32
N ALA A 343 -1.31 -5.24 12.44
CA ALA A 343 -0.50 -4.95 11.25
C ALA A 343 -1.28 -4.12 10.22
N VAL A 344 -2.47 -4.61 9.92
CA VAL A 344 -3.42 -4.07 8.94
C VAL A 344 -4.03 -2.75 9.39
N LEU A 345 -3.95 -2.47 10.68
CA LEU A 345 -4.55 -1.30 11.32
C LEU A 345 -3.72 -0.02 11.21
N ASN A 346 -2.55 -0.10 10.57
CA ASN A 346 -1.86 1.05 9.99
C ASN A 346 -2.28 1.27 8.53
N ILE A 347 -3.55 1.00 8.17
CA ILE A 347 -4.24 1.84 7.19
C ILE A 347 -4.01 3.24 7.74
N ASP A 348 -2.98 3.93 7.24
CA ASP A 348 -2.67 5.28 7.70
C ASP A 348 -4.00 6.03 7.75
N ASP A 349 -4.20 6.84 8.79
CA ASP A 349 -5.39 7.66 9.06
C ASP A 349 -5.76 8.64 7.92
N THR A 350 -5.16 8.45 6.75
CA THR A 350 -5.12 9.28 5.56
C THR A 350 -5.96 8.72 4.41
N GLY A 351 -6.48 7.49 4.50
CA GLY A 351 -7.43 6.92 3.53
C GLY A 351 -6.86 6.60 2.15
N ILE A 352 -7.75 6.33 1.19
CA ILE A 352 -7.43 6.18 -0.24
C ILE A 352 -8.35 7.03 -1.10
N VAL A 353 -7.88 7.46 -2.26
CA VAL A 353 -8.74 7.97 -3.33
C VAL A 353 -8.90 6.90 -4.39
N PHE A 354 -10.14 6.65 -4.82
CA PHE A 354 -10.45 5.65 -5.82
C PHE A 354 -11.07 6.31 -7.06
N PHE A 355 -10.44 6.15 -8.22
CA PHE A 355 -10.95 6.58 -9.52
C PHE A 355 -11.57 5.38 -10.25
N ASN A 356 -12.86 5.43 -10.53
CA ASN A 356 -13.55 4.34 -11.24
C ASN A 356 -13.45 4.48 -12.76
N GLU A 357 -13.89 3.45 -13.48
CA GLU A 357 -13.95 3.38 -14.95
C GLU A 357 -14.82 4.47 -15.59
N LYS A 358 -15.66 5.15 -14.81
CA LYS A 358 -16.46 6.29 -15.27
C LYS A 358 -15.76 7.62 -15.01
N GLY A 359 -14.53 7.63 -14.51
CA GLY A 359 -13.79 8.84 -14.13
C GLY A 359 -14.36 9.55 -12.91
N GLN A 360 -15.22 8.88 -12.13
CA GLN A 360 -15.66 9.38 -10.83
C GLN A 360 -14.60 9.01 -9.80
N ALA A 361 -14.29 9.95 -8.91
CA ALA A 361 -13.30 9.76 -7.86
C ALA A 361 -14.00 9.80 -6.51
N TYR A 362 -13.63 8.91 -5.61
CA TYR A 362 -14.20 8.81 -4.27
C TYR A 362 -13.07 8.84 -3.25
N ILE A 363 -13.16 9.74 -2.29
CA ILE A 363 -12.28 9.76 -1.12
C ILE A 363 -12.85 8.80 -0.08
N LEU A 364 -12.09 7.74 0.22
CA LEU A 364 -12.42 6.69 1.17
C LEU A 364 -11.48 6.86 2.38
N ASP A 365 -11.79 7.89 3.17
CA ASP A 365 -11.04 8.34 4.36
C ASP A 365 -11.44 7.61 5.66
N SER A 366 -12.38 6.67 5.56
CA SER A 366 -12.85 5.88 6.68
C SER A 366 -12.99 4.42 6.29
N PHE A 367 -12.90 3.56 7.29
CA PHE A 367 -13.10 2.14 7.13
C PHE A 367 -14.48 1.81 6.52
N GLU A 368 -15.53 2.47 7.00
CA GLU A 368 -16.91 2.30 6.55
C GLU A 368 -17.04 2.65 5.06
N LYS A 369 -16.42 3.74 4.61
CA LYS A 369 -16.41 4.14 3.19
C LYS A 369 -15.68 3.12 2.32
N ILE A 370 -14.52 2.62 2.78
CA ILE A 370 -13.77 1.58 2.07
C ILE A 370 -14.62 0.31 1.96
N TYR A 371 -15.18 -0.17 3.08
CA TYR A 371 -16.04 -1.36 3.09
C TYR A 371 -17.23 -1.19 2.15
N HIS A 372 -17.96 -0.09 2.27
CA HIS A 372 -19.13 0.20 1.46
C HIS A 372 -18.77 0.22 -0.04
N TYR A 373 -17.69 0.90 -0.42
CA TYR A 373 -17.26 0.95 -1.82
C TYR A 373 -16.93 -0.45 -2.35
N TYR A 374 -16.13 -1.22 -1.63
CA TYR A 374 -15.67 -2.53 -2.08
C TYR A 374 -16.82 -3.55 -2.10
N SER A 375 -17.79 -3.46 -1.16
CA SER A 375 -18.92 -4.40 -1.09
C SER A 375 -19.87 -4.26 -2.27
N LYS A 376 -20.13 -3.02 -2.69
CA LYS A 376 -21.01 -2.72 -3.82
C LYS A 376 -20.29 -2.85 -5.17
N LYS A 377 -18.97 -2.69 -5.23
CA LYS A 377 -18.22 -2.85 -6.47
C LYS A 377 -18.17 -4.32 -6.89
N LYS A 378 -18.83 -4.63 -8.01
CA LYS A 378 -18.78 -5.96 -8.63
C LYS A 378 -17.68 -6.04 -9.69
N LEU A 379 -17.00 -7.17 -9.70
CA LEU A 379 -16.07 -7.60 -10.73
C LEU A 379 -16.84 -8.21 -11.89
N THR A 380 -16.14 -8.47 -13.00
CA THR A 380 -16.75 -9.02 -14.23
C THR A 380 -17.34 -10.42 -14.04
N ASP A 381 -16.86 -11.19 -13.07
CA ASP A 381 -17.41 -12.49 -12.68
C ASP A 381 -18.58 -12.39 -11.66
N GLY A 382 -19.07 -11.17 -11.39
CA GLY A 382 -20.15 -10.90 -10.45
C GLY A 382 -19.74 -10.94 -8.98
N LYS A 383 -18.50 -11.32 -8.66
CA LYS A 383 -17.98 -11.28 -7.29
C LYS A 383 -17.77 -9.85 -6.82
N SER A 384 -17.83 -9.63 -5.51
CA SER A 384 -17.48 -8.32 -4.96
C SER A 384 -15.97 -8.14 -4.97
N LEU A 385 -15.49 -6.89 -5.05
CA LEU A 385 -14.08 -6.59 -4.78
C LEU A 385 -13.69 -7.03 -3.35
N LEU A 386 -14.63 -7.07 -2.40
CA LEU A 386 -14.43 -7.67 -1.08
C LEU A 386 -14.10 -9.16 -1.11
N ASP A 387 -14.49 -9.90 -2.15
CA ASP A 387 -14.19 -11.33 -2.19
C ASP A 387 -12.69 -11.61 -2.35
N GLN A 388 -11.93 -10.59 -2.76
CA GLN A 388 -10.47 -10.62 -2.82
C GLN A 388 -9.81 -10.16 -1.50
N VAL A 389 -10.60 -9.71 -0.53
CA VAL A 389 -10.16 -9.26 0.79
C VAL A 389 -10.39 -10.39 1.78
N PRO A 390 -9.37 -10.84 2.55
CA PRO A 390 -9.64 -11.77 3.62
C PRO A 390 -10.61 -11.12 4.63
N PHE A 391 -11.63 -11.86 5.07
CA PHE A 391 -12.72 -11.27 5.85
C PHE A 391 -12.32 -10.94 7.30
N TYR A 392 -11.26 -11.54 7.83
CA TYR A 392 -10.78 -11.29 9.19
C TYR A 392 -10.15 -9.89 9.39
N PHE A 393 -10.00 -9.13 8.30
CA PHE A 393 -9.65 -7.71 8.28
C PHE A 393 -10.63 -6.83 9.03
N PHE A 394 -11.87 -7.31 9.09
CA PHE A 394 -12.99 -6.57 9.61
C PHE A 394 -13.18 -6.77 11.12
N PHE A 395 -12.34 -7.58 11.75
CA PHE A 395 -12.51 -7.97 13.16
C PHE A 395 -12.40 -6.77 14.10
N ARG A 396 -11.38 -5.92 14.01
CA ARG A 396 -11.30 -4.74 14.90
C ARG A 396 -12.44 -3.75 14.69
N ALA A 397 -12.89 -3.55 13.46
CA ALA A 397 -14.07 -2.71 13.22
C ALA A 397 -15.28 -3.31 13.93
N LEU A 398 -15.49 -4.62 13.79
CA LEU A 398 -16.55 -5.34 14.48
C LEU A 398 -16.36 -5.41 16.00
N ARG A 399 -15.13 -5.37 16.52
CA ARG A 399 -14.83 -5.31 17.97
C ARG A 399 -15.44 -4.07 18.64
N LYS A 400 -15.58 -2.99 17.88
CA LYS A 400 -16.22 -1.74 18.33
C LYS A 400 -17.75 -1.76 18.21
N THR A 401 -18.33 -2.86 17.74
CA THR A 401 -19.77 -3.02 17.54
C THR A 401 -20.33 -4.06 18.50
N LYS A 402 -21.67 -4.14 18.56
CA LYS A 402 -22.38 -5.17 19.34
C LYS A 402 -22.08 -6.60 18.88
N PHE A 403 -21.50 -6.80 17.70
CA PHE A 403 -21.05 -8.12 17.27
C PHE A 403 -20.00 -8.72 18.20
N ASN A 404 -19.19 -7.88 18.86
CA ASN A 404 -18.16 -8.33 19.80
C ASN A 404 -18.71 -8.80 21.14
N GLU A 405 -19.91 -8.36 21.50
CA GLU A 405 -20.59 -8.75 22.73
C GLU A 405 -21.19 -10.16 22.62
N GLU A 406 -21.29 -10.70 21.40
CA GLU A 406 -21.71 -12.08 21.18
C GLU A 406 -20.65 -13.04 21.75
N GLN A 407 -21.06 -13.93 22.64
CA GLN A 407 -20.18 -14.92 23.26
C GLN A 407 -20.41 -16.32 22.69
N VAL A 408 -19.35 -17.11 22.64
CA VAL A 408 -19.40 -18.53 22.30
C VAL A 408 -18.70 -19.34 23.40
N PHE A 409 -19.21 -20.54 23.65
CA PHE A 409 -18.61 -21.44 24.64
C PHE A 409 -17.42 -22.18 24.03
N ASP A 410 -16.23 -21.96 24.56
CA ASP A 410 -15.03 -22.69 24.18
C ASP A 410 -14.95 -24.01 24.96
N GLN A 411 -15.03 -25.12 24.22
CA GLN A 411 -14.97 -26.47 24.80
C GLN A 411 -13.60 -26.82 25.38
N GLN A 412 -12.53 -26.16 24.92
CA GLN A 412 -11.17 -26.43 25.40
C GLN A 412 -10.93 -25.81 26.77
N THR A 413 -11.32 -24.55 26.95
CA THR A 413 -11.14 -23.81 28.20
C THR A 413 -12.33 -23.96 29.17
N GLY A 414 -13.49 -24.37 28.68
CA GLY A 414 -14.73 -24.43 29.46
C GLY A 414 -15.31 -23.05 29.80
N GLN A 415 -14.90 -22.00 29.07
CA GLN A 415 -15.29 -20.61 29.31
C GLN A 415 -16.09 -20.04 28.14
N PHE A 416 -16.91 -19.03 28.42
CA PHE A 416 -17.48 -18.19 27.37
C PHE A 416 -16.45 -17.15 26.95
N ILE A 417 -16.17 -17.09 25.65
CA ILE A 417 -15.24 -16.14 25.03
C ILE A 417 -15.98 -15.32 23.99
N ASN A 418 -15.45 -14.14 23.62
CA ASN A 418 -16.07 -13.34 22.56
C ASN A 418 -16.00 -14.10 21.24
N LYS A 419 -17.05 -14.00 20.43
CA LYS A 419 -17.20 -14.70 19.16
C LYS A 419 -16.09 -14.36 18.17
N LEU A 420 -15.67 -13.10 18.10
CA LEU A 420 -14.54 -12.67 17.28
C LEU A 420 -13.21 -13.28 17.73
N ASP A 421 -13.02 -13.45 19.04
CA ASP A 421 -11.80 -14.07 19.59
C ASP A 421 -11.78 -15.56 19.25
N ALA A 422 -12.92 -16.25 19.36
CA ALA A 422 -13.05 -17.64 18.92
C ALA A 422 -12.75 -17.83 17.42
N TYR A 423 -13.23 -16.93 16.56
CA TYR A 423 -12.88 -16.93 15.14
C TYR A 423 -11.39 -16.72 14.92
N SER A 424 -10.79 -15.78 15.66
CA SER A 424 -9.36 -15.48 15.57
C SER A 424 -8.51 -16.69 15.94
N MET A 425 -8.85 -17.37 17.03
CA MET A 425 -8.20 -18.60 17.48
C MET A 425 -8.31 -19.72 16.44
N TYR A 426 -9.50 -19.93 15.87
CA TYR A 426 -9.72 -20.95 14.83
C TYR A 426 -8.88 -20.68 13.58
N ILE A 427 -8.87 -19.44 13.07
CA ILE A 427 -8.09 -19.06 11.89
C ILE A 427 -6.58 -19.20 12.16
N ASN A 428 -6.12 -18.77 13.34
CA ASN A 428 -4.73 -18.93 13.77
C ASN A 428 -4.30 -20.40 13.80
N GLY A 429 -5.15 -21.29 14.30
CA GLY A 429 -4.90 -22.73 14.30
C GLY A 429 -4.71 -23.30 12.89
N ILE A 430 -5.52 -22.85 11.92
CA ILE A 430 -5.38 -23.26 10.51
C ILE A 430 -4.06 -22.75 9.92
N LEU A 431 -3.75 -21.46 10.10
CA LEU A 431 -2.55 -20.83 9.53
C LEU A 431 -1.26 -21.47 10.06
N LYS A 432 -1.18 -21.74 11.36
CA LYS A 432 -0.03 -22.44 11.96
C LYS A 432 0.15 -23.84 11.38
N ASN A 433 -0.94 -24.59 11.20
CA ASN A 433 -0.90 -25.94 10.65
C ASN A 433 -0.57 -25.98 9.15
N SER A 434 -0.85 -24.92 8.38
CA SER A 434 -0.43 -24.82 6.97
C SER A 434 1.05 -24.48 6.83
N LEU A 435 1.57 -23.58 7.68
CA LEU A 435 2.98 -23.16 7.63
C LEU A 435 3.95 -24.25 8.10
N LEU A 436 3.51 -25.14 9.00
CA LEU A 436 4.31 -26.29 9.43
C LEU A 436 4.40 -27.41 8.40
N LYS A 437 3.65 -27.34 7.29
CA LYS A 437 3.62 -28.35 6.22
C LYS A 437 4.40 -27.95 4.97
N THR A 438 4.88 -26.71 4.91
CA THR A 438 5.78 -26.16 3.88
C THR A 438 7.17 -26.05 4.45
#